data_AF-A0A9Q0Y1P3-F1
#
_entry.id   AF-A0A9Q0Y1P3-F1
#
_cell.length_a   1.000
_cell.length_b   1.000
_cell.length_c   1.000
_cell.angle_alpha   90.00
_cell.angle_beta   90.00
_cell.angle_gamma   90.00
#
_symmetry.space_group_name_H-M   'P 1'
#
loop_
_entity.id
_entity.type
_entity.pdbx_description
1 polymer ?
#
loop_
_entity_poly.entity_id
_entity_poly.type
_entity_poly.pdbx_seq_one_letter_code
_entity_poly.pdbx_strand_id
1 'polypeptide(L)'
;MEGSAPGAKVVWSTIIPRQCWGRPSNEEGLNWPRRGVNWEVSRYVLQIGGAVVGHPGIGKAELFRPDGVHLMDAGLNIFLEDLRKGCKL
;
A
#
# COMPACT_ATOMS: atom_id res chain seq x y z
N MET A 1 20.16 -11.13 -10.48
CA MET A 1 18.89 -11.39 -11.21
C MET A 1 18.76 -10.30 -12.25
N GLU A 2 19.18 -10.57 -13.48
CA GLU A 2 18.80 -9.72 -14.61
C GLU A 2 17.32 -10.00 -14.91
N GLY A 3 16.47 -8.98 -14.72
CA GLY A 3 15.02 -9.10 -14.83
C GLY A 3 14.55 -9.07 -16.29
N SER A 4 13.42 -9.71 -16.58
CA SER A 4 12.78 -9.83 -17.90
C SER A 4 12.29 -8.52 -18.53
N ALA A 5 12.56 -7.36 -17.91
CA ALA A 5 12.14 -6.05 -18.38
C ALA A 5 13.25 -4.99 -18.20
N PRO A 6 14.27 -4.99 -19.07
CA PRO A 6 15.33 -3.98 -19.05
C PRO A 6 14.74 -2.58 -19.23
N GLY A 7 15.14 -1.63 -18.37
CA GLY A 7 14.68 -0.24 -18.43
C GLY A 7 13.32 0.05 -17.77
N ALA A 8 12.60 -0.97 -17.28
CA ALA A 8 11.41 -0.76 -16.49
C ALA A 8 11.76 -0.14 -15.12
N LYS A 9 10.99 0.86 -14.68
CA LYS A 9 11.08 1.40 -13.32
C LYS A 9 10.16 0.60 -12.40
N VAL A 10 10.69 0.14 -11.27
CA VAL A 10 9.91 -0.52 -10.22
C VAL A 10 9.25 0.55 -9.34
N VAL A 11 7.94 0.41 -9.13
CA VAL A 11 7.18 1.26 -8.21
C VAL A 11 6.56 0.39 -7.13
N TRP A 12 6.84 0.69 -5.87
CA TRP A 12 6.22 0.03 -4.72
C TRP A 12 5.02 0.82 -4.22
N SER A 13 3.82 0.27 -4.40
CA SER A 13 2.61 0.73 -3.72
C SER A 13 2.61 0.17 -2.30
N THR A 14 2.71 1.04 -1.31
CA THR A 14 2.74 0.62 0.09
C THR A 14 1.47 -0.13 0.47
N ILE A 15 1.62 -1.19 1.26
CA ILE A 15 0.48 -1.98 1.74
C ILE A 15 -0.38 -1.08 2.64
N ILE A 16 -1.66 -0.95 2.29
CA ILE A 16 -2.67 -0.20 3.05
C ILE A 16 -3.05 -0.91 4.35
N PRO A 17 -3.48 -0.19 5.39
CA PRO A 17 -3.98 -0.81 6.62
C PRO A 17 -5.24 -1.65 6.35
N ARG A 18 -5.49 -2.63 7.21
CA ARG A 18 -6.76 -3.38 7.29
C ARG A 18 -7.44 -3.04 8.61
N GLN A 19 -8.76 -2.96 8.60
CA GLN A 19 -9.55 -2.64 9.80
C GLN A 19 -9.77 -3.88 10.67
N CYS A 20 -9.90 -5.08 10.09
CA CYS A 20 -10.09 -6.31 10.86
C CYS A 20 -9.50 -7.55 10.15
N TRP A 21 -9.29 -8.62 10.94
CA TRP A 21 -8.87 -9.95 10.47
C TRP A 21 -9.77 -11.01 11.11
N GLY A 22 -11.02 -11.09 10.66
CA GLY A 22 -11.99 -12.10 11.12
C GLY A 22 -12.44 -12.00 12.59
N ARG A 23 -11.86 -11.13 13.43
CA ARG A 23 -12.28 -10.84 14.82
C ARG A 23 -12.02 -9.37 15.21
N PRO A 24 -12.76 -8.82 16.22
CA PRO A 24 -12.81 -7.39 16.50
C PRO A 24 -11.67 -6.81 17.36
N SER A 25 -10.54 -7.49 17.56
CA SER A 25 -9.58 -7.08 18.60
C SER A 25 -8.13 -7.09 18.11
N ASN A 26 -7.48 -5.92 18.20
CA ASN A 26 -6.09 -5.55 17.85
C ASN A 26 -5.79 -5.05 16.43
N GLU A 27 -6.31 -3.86 16.10
CA GLU A 27 -5.86 -3.06 14.95
C GLU A 27 -4.35 -2.72 15.02
N GLU A 28 -3.79 -2.46 16.20
CA GLU A 28 -2.36 -2.11 16.35
C GLU A 28 -1.42 -3.29 16.09
N GLY A 29 -1.71 -4.46 16.66
CA GLY A 29 -0.88 -5.65 16.50
C GLY A 29 -0.82 -6.15 15.05
N LEU A 30 -1.92 -5.98 14.30
CA LEU A 30 -2.01 -6.38 12.90
C LEU A 30 -1.33 -5.39 11.94
N ASN A 31 -1.26 -4.12 12.31
CA ASN A 31 -0.61 -3.09 11.50
C ASN A 31 0.91 -3.01 11.68
N TRP A 32 1.46 -3.60 12.73
CA TRP A 32 2.90 -3.58 12.98
C TRP A 32 3.71 -4.33 11.90
N PRO A 33 3.38 -5.60 11.52
CA PRO A 33 4.10 -6.29 10.45
C PRO A 33 4.02 -5.56 9.10
N ARG A 34 2.87 -4.94 8.81
CA ARG A 34 2.68 -4.12 7.60
C ARG A 34 3.67 -2.95 7.55
N ARG A 35 3.89 -2.25 8.67
CA ARG A 35 4.87 -1.15 8.75
C ARG A 35 6.28 -1.66 8.49
N GLY A 36 6.65 -2.82 9.04
CA GLY A 36 7.94 -3.46 8.79
C GLY A 36 8.15 -3.81 7.31
N VAL A 37 7.17 -4.48 6.68
CA VAL A 37 7.24 -4.82 5.25
C VAL A 37 7.33 -3.56 4.39
N ASN A 38 6.48 -2.58 4.65
CA ASN A 38 6.53 -1.31 3.91
C ASN A 38 7.88 -0.61 4.06
N TRP A 39 8.48 -0.62 5.25
CA TRP A 39 9.78 -0.02 5.49
C TRP A 39 10.89 -0.72 4.69
N GLU A 40 11.03 -2.04 4.84
CA GLU A 40 12.10 -2.81 4.20
C GLU A 40 11.99 -2.76 2.66
N VAL A 41 10.79 -2.98 2.11
CA VAL A 41 10.58 -2.96 0.65
C VAL A 41 10.74 -1.56 0.09
N SER A 42 10.26 -0.52 0.76
CA SER A 42 10.45 0.86 0.30
C SER A 42 11.92 1.22 0.24
N ARG A 43 12.70 0.87 1.27
CA ARG A 43 14.15 1.09 1.28
C ARG A 43 14.84 0.39 0.13
N TYR A 44 14.52 -0.89 -0.09
CA TYR A 44 15.09 -1.65 -1.19
C TYR A 44 14.73 -1.06 -2.56
N VAL A 45 13.46 -0.74 -2.80
CA VAL A 45 12.99 -0.19 -4.09
C VAL A 45 13.63 1.16 -4.39
N LEU A 46 13.78 2.03 -3.38
CA LEU A 46 14.50 3.29 -3.54
C LEU A 46 15.99 3.07 -3.84
N GLN A 47 16.64 2.10 -3.18
CA GLN A 47 18.05 1.78 -3.40
C GLN A 47 18.34 1.33 -4.85
N ILE A 48 17.39 0.64 -5.50
CA ILE A 48 17.53 0.21 -6.90
C ILE A 48 17.05 1.28 -7.91
N GLY A 49 16.79 2.52 -7.47
CA GLY A 49 16.35 3.62 -8.34
C GLY A 49 14.86 3.58 -8.73
N GLY A 50 14.06 2.78 -8.03
CA GLY A 50 12.61 2.77 -8.15
C GLY A 50 11.92 3.91 -7.39
N ALA A 51 10.60 3.85 -7.30
CA ALA A 51 9.78 4.82 -6.57
C ALA A 51 8.82 4.16 -5.59
N VAL A 52 8.32 4.93 -4.63
CA VAL A 52 7.39 4.46 -3.60
C VAL A 52 6.14 5.33 -3.61
N VAL A 53 4.97 4.70 -3.57
CA VAL A 53 3.66 5.36 -3.50
C VAL A 53 3.01 5.06 -2.16
N GLY A 54 2.82 6.11 -1.38
CA GLY A 54 2.08 6.09 -0.12
C GLY A 54 0.60 6.34 -0.31
N HIS A 55 -0.22 5.85 0.63
CA HIS A 55 -1.67 6.04 0.63
C HIS A 55 -2.17 6.71 1.93
N PRO A 56 -1.75 7.95 2.23
CA PRO A 56 -2.02 8.60 3.51
C PRO A 56 -3.52 8.87 3.77
N GLY A 57 -4.34 8.93 2.72
CA GLY A 57 -5.78 9.11 2.82
C GLY A 57 -6.56 7.84 3.19
N ILE A 58 -5.90 6.67 3.23
CA ILE A 58 -6.55 5.37 3.45
C ILE A 58 -6.28 4.88 4.87
N GLY A 59 -7.36 4.69 5.63
CA GLY A 59 -7.25 4.21 7.02
C GLY A 59 -8.53 4.33 7.84
N LYS A 60 -9.56 5.02 7.33
CA LYS A 60 -10.85 5.14 8.01
C LYS A 60 -11.81 4.03 7.56
N ALA A 61 -12.63 3.52 8.48
CA ALA A 61 -13.52 2.39 8.25
C ALA A 61 -14.49 2.59 7.09
N GLU A 62 -14.99 3.82 6.85
CA GLU A 62 -15.92 4.15 5.76
C GLU A 62 -15.31 4.00 4.35
N LEU A 63 -14.00 3.86 4.25
CA LEU A 63 -13.31 3.60 2.97
C LEU A 63 -13.23 2.11 2.64
N PHE A 64 -13.62 1.24 3.58
CA PHE A 64 -13.58 -0.22 3.44
C PHE A 64 -14.98 -0.81 3.34
N ARG A 65 -15.07 -1.94 2.66
CA ARG A 65 -16.24 -2.81 2.67
C ARG A 65 -16.48 -3.32 4.10
N PRO A 66 -17.68 -3.88 4.38
CA PRO A 66 -17.97 -4.46 5.70
C PRO A 66 -16.97 -5.53 6.18
N ASP A 67 -16.19 -6.11 5.27
CA ASP A 67 -15.11 -7.06 5.60
C ASP A 67 -13.86 -6.39 6.19
N GLY A 68 -13.77 -5.06 6.20
CA GLY A 68 -12.64 -4.30 6.75
C GLY A 68 -11.31 -4.49 6.01
N VAL A 69 -11.33 -5.14 4.85
CA VAL A 69 -10.13 -5.52 4.08
C VAL A 69 -10.14 -4.87 2.71
N HIS A 70 -11.25 -4.97 1.99
CA HIS A 70 -11.36 -4.44 0.63
C HIS A 70 -11.85 -3.00 0.67
N LEU A 71 -11.35 -2.17 -0.25
CA LEU A 71 -11.83 -0.80 -0.38
C LEU A 71 -13.24 -0.78 -0.99
N MET A 72 -14.08 0.14 -0.53
CA MET A 72 -15.24 0.59 -1.30
C MET A 72 -14.79 1.56 -2.39
N ASP A 73 -15.69 1.92 -3.30
CA ASP A 73 -15.39 2.83 -4.42
C ASP A 73 -14.73 4.14 -3.98
N ALA A 74 -15.18 4.72 -2.86
CA ALA A 74 -14.56 5.92 -2.29
C ALA A 74 -13.08 5.72 -1.91
N GLY A 75 -12.75 4.60 -1.24
CA GLY A 75 -11.38 4.25 -0.90
C GLY A 75 -10.54 3.89 -2.13
N LEU A 76 -11.14 3.17 -3.08
CA LEU A 76 -10.50 2.78 -4.33
C LEU A 76 -10.14 4.01 -5.19
N ASN A 77 -10.99 5.02 -5.23
CA ASN A 77 -10.71 6.27 -5.93
C ASN A 77 -9.49 7.00 -5.35
N ILE A 78 -9.35 7.05 -4.01
CA ILE A 78 -8.17 7.61 -3.36
C ILE A 78 -6.92 6.79 -3.73
N PHE A 79 -7.02 5.46 -3.62
CA PHE A 79 -5.92 4.55 -3.95
C PHE A 79 -5.42 4.73 -5.39
N LEU A 80 -6.35 4.76 -6.35
CA LEU A 80 -6.04 4.94 -7.77
C LEU A 80 -5.48 6.33 -8.07
N GLU A 81 -5.95 7.38 -7.39
CA GLU A 81 -5.42 8.73 -7.55
C GLU A 81 -3.98 8.85 -7.02
N ASP A 82 -3.68 8.22 -5.88
CA ASP A 82 -2.32 8.14 -5.35
C ASP A 82 -1.38 7.39 -6.31
N LEU A 83 -1.83 6.26 -6.86
CA LEU A 83 -1.07 5.52 -7.89
C LEU A 83 -0.86 6.37 -9.15
N ARG A 84 -1.90 7.05 -9.63
CA ARG A 84 -1.80 7.90 -10.82
C ARG A 84 -0.79 9.04 -10.61
N LYS A 85 -0.75 9.64 -9.42
CA LYS A 85 0.24 10.67 -9.07
C LYS A 85 1.65 10.08 -8.95
N GLY A 86 1.80 8.93 -8.31
CA GLY A 86 3.09 8.30 -8.05
C GLY A 86 3.73 7.62 -9.25
N CYS A 87 2.94 7.14 -10.21
CA CYS A 87 3.42 6.51 -11.44
C CYS A 87 3.67 7.51 -12.58
N LYS A 88 3.28 8.79 -12.43
CA LYS A 88 3.73 9.87 -13.31
C LYS A 88 5.17 10.25 -12.93
N LEU A 89 6.10 9.37 -13.28
CA LEU A 89 7.54 9.65 -13.33
C LEU A 89 7.93 10.24 -14.68
#